data_AF-A0A2M7MLA3-F1
#
_entry.id   AF-A0A2M7MLA3-F1
#
_cell.length_a   1.000
_cell.length_b   1.000
_cell.length_c   1.000
_cell.angle_alpha   90.00
_cell.angle_beta   90.00
_cell.angle_gamma   90.00
#
_symmetry.space_group_name_H-M   'P 1'
#
loop_
_entity.id
_entity.type
_entity.pdbx_description
1 polymer ?
#
loop_
_entity_poly.entity_id
_entity_poly.type
_entity_poly.pdbx_seq_one_letter_code
_entity_poly.pdbx_strand_id
1 'polypeptide(L)'
;MKTISVPSKTLIMGEEFFGSYEILSADRKVVHQALTYSEAKYLIYASRKKAVEITIPVNDEEIKQAVLHYEKYLDSLMKEIVSLYKKTFPEGKNSLFVMNEILMILNLVRY
;
A
#
# COMPACT_ATOMS: atom_id res chain seq x y z
N MET A 1 -0.36 18.92 -9.79
CA MET A 1 -0.04 17.94 -8.74
C MET A 1 0.17 18.69 -7.43
N LYS A 2 -0.12 18.06 -6.29
CA LYS A 2 0.12 18.60 -4.94
C LYS A 2 1.19 17.76 -4.26
N THR A 3 2.21 18.38 -3.69
CA THR A 3 3.24 17.66 -2.93
C THR A 3 2.99 17.83 -1.44
N ILE A 4 3.10 16.73 -0.69
CA ILE A 4 3.08 16.75 0.77
C ILE A 4 4.42 16.25 1.32
N SER A 5 4.87 16.85 2.41
CA SER A 5 6.01 16.32 3.17
C SER A 5 5.50 15.19 4.06
N VAL A 6 6.23 14.08 4.07
CA VAL A 6 5.91 12.91 4.89
C VAL A 6 7.15 12.47 5.66
N PRO A 7 6.99 11.87 6.85
CA PRO A 7 8.13 11.25 7.52
C PRO A 7 8.67 10.13 6.63
N SER A 8 9.99 9.93 6.63
CA SER A 8 10.68 8.83 5.92
C SER A 8 10.39 7.47 6.59
N LYS A 9 9.10 7.14 6.71
CA LYS A 9 8.52 6.00 7.41
C LYS A 9 7.35 5.48 6.57
N THR A 10 6.99 4.22 6.77
CA THR A 10 5.73 3.68 6.22
C THR A 10 4.55 4.42 6.84
N LEU A 11 3.58 4.77 6.01
CA LEU A 11 2.31 5.34 6.45
C LEU A 11 1.26 4.23 6.61
N ILE A 12 0.33 4.44 7.53
CA ILE A 12 -0.78 3.53 7.81
C ILE A 12 -2.09 4.32 7.81
N MET A 13 -3.19 3.62 7.49
CA MET A 13 -4.53 4.20 7.60
C MET A 13 -4.95 4.26 9.07
N GLY A 14 -5.41 5.43 9.50
CA GLY A 14 -6.03 5.68 10.80
C GLY A 14 -7.55 5.56 10.74
N GLU A 15 -8.23 6.37 11.55
CA GLU A 15 -9.69 6.36 11.63
C GLU A 15 -10.35 7.02 10.40
N GLU A 16 -11.55 6.55 10.07
CA GLU A 16 -12.42 7.17 9.07
C GLU A 16 -13.41 8.10 9.78
N PHE A 17 -13.47 9.34 9.31
CA PHE A 17 -14.46 10.32 9.75
C PHE A 17 -15.10 11.00 8.54
N PHE A 18 -16.40 10.81 8.40
CA PHE A 18 -17.21 11.42 7.32
C PHE A 18 -16.66 11.15 5.92
N GLY A 19 -16.20 9.91 5.65
CA GLY A 19 -15.64 9.50 4.36
C GLY A 19 -14.21 10.00 4.08
N SER A 20 -13.62 10.74 5.02
CA SER A 20 -12.20 11.09 5.01
C SER A 20 -11.41 10.17 5.94
N TYR A 21 -10.15 9.94 5.62
CA TYR A 21 -9.29 8.96 6.28
C TYR A 21 -8.06 9.63 6.84
N GLU A 22 -7.78 9.41 8.13
CA GLU A 22 -6.51 9.80 8.71
C GLU A 22 -5.37 8.96 8.11
N ILE A 23 -4.26 9.61 7.80
CA ILE A 23 -3.02 8.96 7.42
C ILE A 23 -2.01 9.20 8.52
N LEU A 24 -1.55 8.11 9.15
CA LEU A 24 -0.65 8.14 10.28
C LEU A 24 0.75 7.68 9.86
N SER A 25 1.77 8.13 10.56
CA SER A 25 3.09 7.52 10.53
C SER A 25 3.12 6.22 11.34
N ALA A 26 4.18 5.41 11.18
CA ALA A 26 4.40 4.22 12.00
C ALA A 26 4.42 4.50 13.53
N ASP A 27 4.70 5.74 13.96
CA ASP A 27 4.61 6.20 15.36
C ASP A 27 3.24 6.81 15.74
N ARG A 28 2.18 6.53 14.95
CA ARG A 28 0.79 6.97 15.16
C ARG A 28 0.60 8.49 15.22
N LYS A 29 1.47 9.26 14.57
CA LYS A 29 1.27 10.71 14.40
C LYS A 29 0.50 10.96 13.12
N VAL A 30 -0.49 11.85 13.18
CA VAL A 30 -1.24 12.28 11.99
C VAL A 30 -0.29 13.02 11.05
N VAL A 31 -0.27 12.56 9.79
CA VAL A 31 0.55 13.10 8.71
C VAL A 31 -0.32 13.87 7.72
N HIS A 32 -1.49 13.32 7.39
CA HIS A 32 -2.40 13.90 6.38
C HIS A 32 -3.84 13.43 6.59
N GLN A 33 -4.81 14.20 6.12
CA GLN A 33 -6.21 13.80 6.02
C GLN A 33 -6.57 13.56 4.55
N ALA A 34 -6.72 12.30 4.15
CA ALA A 34 -7.14 11.94 2.80
C ALA A 34 -8.65 12.11 2.66
N LEU A 35 -9.11 12.72 1.57
CA LEU A 35 -10.53 13.02 1.36
C LEU A 35 -11.30 11.85 0.77
N THR A 36 -10.60 10.86 0.22
CA THR A 36 -11.20 9.65 -0.35
C THR A 36 -10.37 8.42 0.03
N TYR A 37 -11.00 7.25 -0.03
CA TYR A 37 -10.32 5.98 0.20
C TYR A 37 -9.20 5.72 -0.83
N SER A 38 -9.38 6.20 -2.07
CA SER A 38 -8.37 6.07 -3.13
C SER A 38 -7.15 6.95 -2.85
N GLU A 39 -7.36 8.19 -2.39
CA GLU A 39 -6.25 9.05 -1.96
C GLU A 39 -5.49 8.43 -0.77
N ALA A 40 -6.22 7.89 0.20
CA ALA A 40 -5.63 7.23 1.36
C ALA A 40 -4.74 6.03 0.95
N LYS A 41 -5.26 5.16 0.09
CA LYS A 41 -4.51 4.03 -0.48
C LYS A 41 -3.28 4.50 -1.25
N TYR A 42 -3.43 5.52 -2.10
CA TYR A 42 -2.34 6.08 -2.88
C TYR A 42 -1.18 6.54 -1.97
N LEU A 43 -1.48 7.28 -0.91
CA LEU A 43 -0.50 7.78 0.03
C LEU A 43 0.26 6.65 0.74
N ILE A 44 -0.45 5.63 1.19
CA ILE A 44 0.15 4.46 1.83
C ILE A 44 1.06 3.73 0.84
N TYR A 45 0.59 3.44 -0.36
CA TYR A 45 1.38 2.73 -1.38
C TYR A 45 2.61 3.54 -1.82
N ALA A 46 2.49 4.86 -1.97
CA ALA A 46 3.60 5.74 -2.30
C ALA A 46 4.64 5.83 -1.16
N SER A 47 4.21 5.72 0.10
CA SER A 47 5.11 5.75 1.27
C SER A 47 6.04 4.54 1.37
N ARG A 48 5.82 3.47 0.59
CA ARG A 48 6.65 2.25 0.59
C ARG A 48 8.14 2.56 0.42
N LYS A 49 8.48 3.56 -0.40
CA LYS A 49 9.87 3.96 -0.67
C LYS A 49 10.49 4.81 0.45
N LYS A 50 9.73 5.11 1.52
CA LYS A 50 10.14 5.98 2.63
C LYS A 50 10.68 7.33 2.14
N ALA A 51 10.11 7.85 1.06
CA ALA A 51 10.44 9.17 0.54
C ALA A 51 10.07 10.24 1.58
N VAL A 52 10.72 11.41 1.51
CA VAL A 52 10.43 12.56 2.38
C VAL A 52 9.25 13.39 1.82
N GLU A 53 8.88 13.13 0.57
CA GLU A 53 7.82 13.82 -0.13
C GLU A 53 7.00 12.83 -0.98
N ILE A 54 5.69 13.06 -1.05
CA ILE A 54 4.79 12.34 -1.94
C ILE A 54 4.05 13.35 -2.81
N THR A 55 4.10 13.13 -4.12
CA THR A 55 3.36 13.92 -5.11
C THR A 55 2.03 13.25 -5.40
N ILE A 56 0.93 13.94 -5.12
CA ILE A 56 -0.43 13.48 -5.31
C ILE A 56 -0.99 14.14 -6.59
N PRO A 57 -1.57 13.37 -7.52
CA PRO A 57 -2.35 13.93 -8.63
C PRO A 57 -3.51 14.80 -8.11
N VAL A 58 -3.88 15.84 -8.86
CA VAL A 58 -5.06 16.67 -8.50
C VAL A 58 -6.35 16.03 -8.98
N ASN A 59 -6.26 15.20 -10.03
CA ASN A 59 -7.37 14.50 -10.63
C ASN A 59 -7.63 13.18 -9.87
N ASP A 60 -8.81 13.05 -9.27
CA ASP A 60 -9.20 11.86 -8.52
C ASP A 60 -9.25 10.59 -9.38
N GLU A 61 -9.57 10.72 -10.68
CA GLU A 61 -9.55 9.56 -11.58
C GLU A 61 -8.13 9.03 -11.80
N GLU A 62 -7.12 9.91 -11.86
CA GLU A 62 -5.72 9.49 -11.94
C GLU A 62 -5.28 8.75 -10.66
N ILE A 63 -5.75 9.20 -9.50
CA ILE A 63 -5.49 8.52 -8.21
C ILE A 63 -6.11 7.12 -8.24
N LYS A 64 -7.38 7.01 -8.62
CA LYS A 64 -8.11 5.74 -8.72
C LYS A 64 -7.42 4.76 -9.67
N GLN A 65 -7.03 5.22 -10.86
CA GLN A 65 -6.33 4.37 -11.83
C GLN A 65 -4.95 3.94 -11.33
N ALA A 66 -4.19 4.83 -10.69
CA ALA A 66 -2.90 4.48 -10.10
C ALA A 66 -3.04 3.41 -9.00
N VAL A 67 -4.02 3.58 -8.11
CA VAL A 67 -4.36 2.60 -7.07
C VAL A 67 -4.75 1.27 -7.71
N LEU A 68 -5.69 1.28 -8.65
CA LEU A 68 -6.17 0.07 -9.34
C LEU A 68 -5.03 -0.69 -10.04
N HIS A 69 -4.15 0.02 -10.74
CA HIS A 69 -3.00 -0.60 -11.41
C HIS A 69 -2.03 -1.24 -10.43
N TYR A 70 -1.70 -0.54 -9.34
CA TYR A 70 -0.82 -1.08 -8.33
C TYR A 70 -1.42 -2.31 -7.64
N GLU A 71 -2.71 -2.26 -7.34
CA GLU A 71 -3.45 -3.35 -6.74
C GLU A 71 -3.49 -4.59 -7.63
N LYS A 72 -3.78 -4.42 -8.94
CA LYS A 72 -3.71 -5.51 -9.92
C LYS A 72 -2.31 -6.11 -10.01
N TYR A 73 -1.27 -5.28 -9.94
CA TYR A 73 0.11 -5.73 -9.92
C TYR A 73 0.40 -6.58 -8.67
N LEU A 74 -0.01 -6.14 -7.48
CA LEU A 74 0.12 -6.92 -6.25
C LEU A 74 -0.63 -8.26 -6.35
N ASP A 75 -1.86 -8.25 -6.88
CA ASP A 75 -2.66 -9.45 -7.04
C ASP A 75 -2.01 -10.46 -8.00
N SER A 76 -1.34 -10.00 -9.06
CA SER A 76 -0.55 -10.87 -9.95
C SER A 76 0.68 -11.44 -9.22
N LEU A 77 1.44 -10.58 -8.53
CA LEU A 77 2.63 -10.97 -7.78
C LEU A 77 2.31 -12.04 -6.72
N MET A 78 1.22 -11.86 -5.98
CA MET A 78 0.75 -12.82 -4.98
C MET A 78 0.45 -14.20 -5.61
N LYS A 79 -0.23 -14.22 -6.76
CA LYS A 79 -0.52 -15.47 -7.50
C LYS A 79 0.76 -16.15 -7.98
N GLU A 80 1.70 -15.38 -8.50
CA GLU A 80 3.00 -15.88 -8.98
C GLU A 80 3.82 -16.49 -7.84
N ILE A 81 3.91 -15.83 -6.69
CA ILE A 81 4.61 -16.33 -5.50
C ILE A 81 4.01 -17.68 -5.06
N VAL A 82 2.69 -17.76 -4.94
CA VAL A 82 2.01 -19.00 -4.51
C VAL A 82 2.20 -20.12 -5.54
N SER A 83 2.10 -19.80 -6.82
CA SER A 83 2.31 -20.76 -7.91
C SER A 83 3.74 -21.32 -7.89
N LEU A 84 4.73 -20.44 -7.77
CA LEU A 84 6.15 -20.82 -7.70
C LEU A 84 6.43 -21.67 -6.45
N TYR A 85 5.90 -21.27 -5.29
CA TYR A 85 6.05 -22.03 -4.05
C TYR A 85 5.52 -23.46 -4.20
N LYS A 86 4.31 -23.64 -4.74
CA LYS A 86 3.71 -24.97 -4.92
C LYS A 86 4.49 -25.83 -5.91
N LYS A 87 5.08 -25.22 -6.93
CA LYS A 87 5.95 -25.92 -7.90
C LYS A 87 7.26 -26.37 -7.27
N THR A 88 7.86 -25.55 -6.41
CA THR A 88 9.13 -25.85 -5.74
C THR A 88 8.95 -26.79 -4.55
N PHE A 89 7.82 -26.70 -3.84
CA PHE A 89 7.51 -27.48 -2.64
C PHE A 89 6.11 -28.13 -2.77
N PRO A 90 5.96 -29.22 -3.53
CA PRO A 90 4.66 -29.85 -3.79
C PRO A 90 3.89 -30.29 -2.52
N GLU A 91 4.61 -30.74 -1.49
CA GLU A 91 4.05 -31.16 -0.19
C GLU A 91 3.89 -29.98 0.81
N GLY A 92 4.27 -28.77 0.42
CA GLY A 92 4.29 -27.59 1.28
C GLY A 92 2.90 -27.04 1.56
N LYS A 93 2.44 -27.09 2.81
CA LYS A 93 1.09 -26.64 3.23
C LYS A 93 0.96 -25.13 3.53
N ASN A 94 2.06 -24.37 3.47
CA ASN A 94 2.16 -23.02 4.04
C ASN A 94 2.37 -21.89 3.01
N SER A 95 1.95 -22.07 1.75
CA SER A 95 2.22 -21.10 0.67
C SER A 95 1.71 -19.68 0.95
N LEU A 96 0.57 -19.54 1.65
CA LEU A 96 0.01 -18.24 2.01
C LEU A 96 0.82 -17.54 3.10
N PHE A 97 1.31 -18.29 4.09
CA PHE A 97 2.19 -17.76 5.12
C PHE A 97 3.48 -17.22 4.49
N VAL A 98 4.10 -18.02 3.62
CA VAL A 98 5.34 -17.61 2.92
C VAL A 98 5.11 -16.39 2.03
N MET A 99 3.99 -16.33 1.31
CA MET A 99 3.62 -15.15 0.54
C MET A 99 3.51 -13.91 1.43
N ASN A 100 2.81 -13.99 2.56
CA ASN A 100 2.67 -12.87 3.49
C ASN A 100 4.01 -12.41 4.08
N GLU A 101 4.88 -13.36 4.45
CA GLU A 101 6.24 -13.06 4.92
C GLU A 101 7.06 -12.31 3.86
N ILE A 102 6.98 -12.74 2.59
CA ILE A 102 7.66 -12.06 1.48
C ILE A 102 7.13 -10.64 1.31
N LEU A 103 5.80 -10.45 1.32
CA LEU A 103 5.20 -9.11 1.19
C LEU A 103 5.62 -8.20 2.34
N MET A 104 5.63 -8.72 3.58
CA MET A 104 6.07 -7.98 4.77
C MET A 104 7.53 -7.53 4.65
N ILE A 105 8.45 -8.44 4.28
CA ILE A 105 9.87 -8.14 4.09
C ILE A 105 10.07 -7.06 3.02
N LEU A 106 9.27 -7.09 1.95
CA LEU A 106 9.33 -6.11 0.86
C LEU A 106 8.56 -4.80 1.13
N ASN A 107 7.95 -4.67 2.32
CA ASN A 107 7.07 -3.56 2.70
C ASN A 107 5.96 -3.33 1.64
N LEU A 108 5.42 -4.43 1.12
CA LEU A 108 4.28 -4.45 0.21
C LEU A 108 3.01 -4.66 1.03
N VAL A 109 2.11 -3.69 0.99
CA VAL A 109 0.84 -3.75 1.71
C VAL A 109 -0.31 -3.68 0.70
N ARG A 110 -1.38 -4.43 0.97
CA ARG A 110 -2.62 -4.47 0.20
C ARG A 110 -3.78 -4.09 1.13
N TYR A 111 -4.41 -2.94 0.88
CA TYR A 111 -5.60 -2.42 1.60
C TYR A 111 -6.87 -2.56 0.75
#